data_AF-A0A392RV74-F1
#
_entry.id   AF-A0A392RV74-F1
#
_cell.length_a   1.000
_cell.length_b   1.000
_cell.length_c   1.000
_cell.angle_alpha   90.00
_cell.angle_beta   90.00
_cell.angle_gamma   90.00
#
_symmetry.space_group_name_H-M   'P 1'
#
loop_
_entity.id
_entity.type
_entity.pdbx_description
1 polymer ?
#
loop_
_entity_poly.entity_id
_entity_poly.type
_entity_poly.pdbx_seq_one_letter_code
_entity_poly.pdbx_strand_id
1 'polypeptide(L)'
;IPKSLVKCSALEVLDLANNNITGKFPCLLKNISTIRVIVLRNNKFYGHIGCPNTNGTWHMLQIVDLAFNNFSGKLPGKCFTTWEAMRSDENHTASMVNHIRFQ
;
A
#
# COMPACT_ATOMS: atom_id res chain seq x y z
N ILE A 1 7.87 -11.14 0.69
CA ILE A 1 7.98 -10.03 1.66
C ILE A 1 8.02 -10.60 3.08
N PRO A 2 9.08 -10.33 3.88
CA PRO A 2 9.22 -10.88 5.23
C PRO A 2 8.11 -10.44 6.18
N LYS A 3 7.60 -11.37 6.99
CA LYS A 3 6.58 -11.06 8.01
C LYS A 3 7.09 -10.10 9.08
N SER A 4 8.40 -10.04 9.31
CA SER A 4 9.03 -9.16 10.31
C SER A 4 8.84 -7.67 10.02
N LEU A 5 8.55 -7.27 8.77
CA LEU A 5 8.30 -5.87 8.41
C LEU A 5 7.13 -5.25 9.17
N VAL A 6 6.18 -6.04 9.66
CA VAL A 6 5.07 -5.53 10.50
C VAL A 6 5.56 -4.92 11.81
N LYS A 7 6.80 -5.19 12.23
CA LYS A 7 7.42 -4.61 13.42
C LYS A 7 7.99 -3.21 13.17
N CYS A 8 8.09 -2.79 11.91
CA CYS A 8 8.58 -1.46 11.54
C CYS A 8 7.44 -0.43 11.69
N SER A 9 7.18 0.01 12.93
CA SER A 9 6.07 0.91 13.25
C SER A 9 6.18 2.30 12.61
N ALA A 10 7.39 2.75 12.27
CA ALA A 10 7.64 4.04 11.63
C ALA A 10 7.80 3.96 10.11
N LEU A 11 7.52 2.80 9.49
CA LEU A 11 7.71 2.62 8.04
C LEU A 11 6.65 3.40 7.24
N GLU A 12 7.05 4.48 6.60
CA GLU A 12 6.16 5.28 5.75
C GLU A 12 6.25 4.93 4.26
N VAL A 13 7.45 4.58 3.77
CA VAL A 13 7.73 4.29 2.37
C VAL A 13 8.30 2.89 2.24
N LEU A 14 7.64 2.04 1.45
CA LEU A 14 8.16 0.74 1.05
C LEU A 14 8.31 0.71 -0.47
N ASP A 15 9.54 0.83 -0.94
CA ASP A 15 9.89 0.64 -2.34
C ASP A 15 10.64 -0.69 -2.52
N LEU A 16 10.04 -1.59 -3.29
CA LEU A 16 10.58 -2.88 -3.68
C LEU A 16 10.65 -3.04 -5.20
N ALA A 17 10.61 -1.93 -5.95
CA ALA A 17 10.54 -1.96 -7.40
C ALA A 17 11.73 -2.70 -8.03
N ASN A 18 11.52 -3.24 -9.23
CA ASN A 18 12.58 -3.80 -10.09
C ASN A 18 13.34 -4.97 -9.44
N ASN A 19 12.61 -5.93 -8.90
CA ASN A 19 13.18 -7.11 -8.26
C ASN A 19 12.54 -8.39 -8.84
N ASN A 20 13.03 -9.55 -8.37
CA ASN A 20 12.48 -10.86 -8.72
C ASN A 20 11.54 -11.41 -7.63
N ILE A 21 10.92 -10.56 -6.81
CA ILE A 21 10.13 -11.00 -5.65
C ILE A 21 8.87 -11.71 -6.15
N THR A 22 8.65 -12.90 -5.61
CA THR A 22 7.44 -13.70 -5.83
C THR A 22 6.56 -13.69 -4.58
N GLY A 23 5.26 -13.95 -4.77
CA GLY A 23 4.30 -14.08 -3.69
C GLY A 23 2.94 -13.47 -4.02
N LYS A 24 1.97 -13.65 -3.11
CA LYS A 24 0.66 -13.00 -3.22
C LYS A 24 0.71 -11.55 -2.76
N PHE A 25 -0.39 -10.83 -2.95
CA PHE A 25 -0.59 -9.48 -2.43
C PHE A 25 -0.26 -9.42 -0.91
N PRO A 26 0.61 -8.51 -0.45
CA PRO A 26 1.19 -8.56 0.89
C PRO A 26 0.26 -8.02 1.98
N CYS A 27 -0.82 -8.75 2.25
CA CYS A 27 -1.85 -8.38 3.23
C CYS A 27 -1.33 -8.09 4.64
N LEU A 28 -0.21 -8.70 5.03
CA LEU A 28 0.44 -8.45 6.32
C LEU A 28 0.82 -6.96 6.51
N LEU A 29 1.13 -6.25 5.42
CA LEU A 29 1.55 -4.85 5.49
C LEU A 29 0.39 -3.92 5.88
N LYS A 30 -0.86 -4.38 5.82
CA LYS A 30 -2.04 -3.62 6.30
C LYS A 30 -2.02 -3.35 7.81
N ASN A 31 -1.17 -4.05 8.55
CA ASN A 31 -0.98 -3.80 9.98
C ASN A 31 -0.05 -2.61 10.27
N ILE A 32 0.60 -2.05 9.24
CA ILE A 32 1.49 -0.90 9.36
C ILE A 32 0.70 0.35 8.96
N SER A 33 0.06 0.98 9.93
CA SER A 33 -0.84 2.13 9.70
C SER A 33 -0.13 3.41 9.24
N THR A 34 1.19 3.47 9.39
CA THR A 34 2.05 4.60 9.00
C THR A 34 2.43 4.59 7.53
N ILE A 35 2.18 3.50 6.79
CA ILE A 35 2.50 3.43 5.37
C ILE A 35 1.73 4.48 4.57
N ARG A 36 2.49 5.23 3.76
CA ARG A 36 2.04 6.27 2.83
C ARG A 36 2.33 5.93 1.37
N VAL A 37 3.43 5.22 1.11
CA VAL A 37 3.82 4.79 -0.25
C VAL A 37 4.13 3.30 -0.27
N ILE A 38 3.54 2.60 -1.23
CA ILE A 38 3.90 1.21 -1.57
C ILE A 38 4.24 1.16 -3.06
N VAL A 39 5.48 0.81 -3.39
CA VAL A 39 5.93 0.55 -4.76
C VAL A 39 6.36 -0.91 -4.86
N LEU A 40 5.56 -1.72 -5.55
CA LEU A 40 5.85 -3.14 -5.83
C LEU A 40 6.14 -3.40 -7.32
N ARG A 41 6.26 -2.33 -8.11
CA ARG A 41 6.38 -2.37 -9.56
C ARG A 41 7.48 -3.32 -10.04
N ASN A 42 7.27 -3.97 -11.18
CA ASN A 42 8.30 -4.75 -11.87
C ASN A 42 8.86 -5.88 -10.97
N ASN A 43 7.96 -6.79 -10.60
CA ASN A 43 8.23 -7.97 -9.78
C ASN A 43 7.41 -9.15 -10.33
N LYS A 44 7.36 -10.25 -9.57
CA LYS A 44 6.62 -11.48 -9.91
C LYS A 44 5.51 -11.76 -8.90
N PHE A 45 4.91 -10.72 -8.31
CA PHE A 45 3.74 -10.89 -7.44
C PHE A 45 2.55 -11.42 -8.24
N TYR A 46 1.70 -12.25 -7.64
CA TYR A 46 0.64 -12.96 -8.36
C TYR A 46 -0.66 -13.12 -7.58
N GLY A 47 -1.72 -13.50 -8.31
CA GLY A 47 -3.06 -13.71 -7.76
C GLY A 47 -3.84 -12.41 -7.60
N HIS A 48 -4.94 -12.49 -6.84
CA HIS A 48 -5.85 -11.36 -6.66
C HIS A 48 -5.24 -10.27 -5.77
N ILE A 49 -5.50 -9.01 -6.14
CA ILE A 49 -5.22 -7.85 -5.29
C ILE A 49 -6.29 -7.81 -4.20
N GLY A 50 -5.89 -7.72 -2.93
CA GLY A 50 -6.82 -7.58 -1.81
C GLY A 50 -6.71 -8.66 -0.73
N CYS A 51 -7.40 -8.41 0.38
CA CYS A 51 -7.30 -9.18 1.61
C CYS A 51 -8.71 -9.45 2.17
N PRO A 52 -9.42 -10.47 1.66
CA PRO A 52 -10.82 -10.69 1.99
C PRO A 52 -11.07 -10.96 3.48
N ASN A 53 -10.10 -11.57 4.18
CA ASN A 53 -10.21 -11.96 5.59
C ASN A 53 -9.47 -11.01 6.54
N THR A 54 -9.23 -9.76 6.14
CA THR A 54 -8.44 -8.79 6.92
C THR A 54 -9.25 -7.53 7.18
N ASN A 55 -9.38 -7.18 8.46
CA ASN A 55 -10.05 -5.95 8.89
C ASN A 55 -9.16 -4.71 8.75
N GLY A 56 -7.84 -4.89 8.68
CA GLY A 56 -6.88 -3.80 8.48
C GLY A 56 -6.94 -3.16 7.09
N THR A 57 -6.56 -1.89 7.04
CA THR A 57 -6.37 -1.12 5.80
C THR A 57 -5.24 -0.09 5.98
N TRP A 58 -4.83 0.54 4.89
CA TRP A 58 -3.85 1.61 4.90
C TRP A 58 -4.56 2.97 4.83
N HIS A 59 -4.93 3.53 5.98
CA HIS A 59 -5.64 4.82 6.06
C HIS A 59 -4.77 5.98 5.53
N MET A 60 -3.46 5.92 5.76
CA MET A 60 -2.49 6.95 5.36
C MET A 60 -1.91 6.75 3.96
N LEU A 61 -2.32 5.72 3.21
CA LEU A 61 -1.78 5.43 1.89
C LEU A 61 -2.14 6.55 0.91
N GLN A 62 -1.12 7.10 0.26
CA GLN A 62 -1.21 8.17 -0.73
C GLN A 62 -0.83 7.65 -2.12
N ILE A 63 0.15 6.75 -2.22
CA ILE A 63 0.65 6.22 -3.49
C ILE A 63 0.75 4.71 -3.44
N VAL A 64 0.23 4.06 -4.48
CA VAL A 64 0.39 2.61 -4.69
C VAL A 64 0.74 2.33 -6.15
N ASP A 65 1.88 1.69 -6.39
CA ASP A 65 2.26 1.19 -7.71
C ASP A 65 2.42 -0.33 -7.68
N LEU A 66 1.53 -1.01 -8.40
CA LEU A 66 1.49 -2.47 -8.54
C LEU A 66 1.82 -2.93 -9.97
N ALA A 67 2.19 -2.01 -10.86
CA ALA A 67 2.35 -2.29 -12.28
C ALA A 67 3.48 -3.30 -12.56
N PHE A 68 3.45 -3.94 -13.74
CA PHE A 68 4.48 -4.92 -14.14
C PHE A 68 4.65 -6.05 -13.12
N ASN A 69 3.53 -6.67 -12.74
CA ASN A 69 3.46 -7.89 -11.93
C ASN A 69 2.54 -8.89 -12.60
N ASN A 70 2.42 -10.09 -12.03
CA ASN A 70 1.53 -11.15 -12.49
C ASN A 70 0.22 -11.21 -11.68
N PHE A 71 -0.24 -10.07 -11.16
CA PHE A 71 -1.53 -9.97 -10.48
C PHE A 71 -2.67 -10.26 -11.46
N SER A 72 -3.78 -10.79 -10.95
CA SER A 72 -4.93 -11.17 -11.75
C SER A 72 -6.25 -10.76 -11.10
N GLY A 73 -7.34 -10.83 -11.88
CA GLY A 73 -8.68 -10.48 -11.43
C GLY A 73 -8.92 -8.98 -11.32
N LYS A 74 -9.94 -8.60 -10.54
CA LYS A 74 -10.38 -7.22 -10.38
C LYS A 74 -9.74 -6.57 -9.16
N LEU A 75 -9.51 -5.26 -9.24
CA LEU A 75 -9.17 -4.47 -8.06
C LEU A 75 -10.40 -4.37 -7.14
N PRO A 76 -10.29 -4.69 -5.84
CA PRO A 76 -11.44 -4.63 -4.93
C PRO A 76 -11.92 -3.18 -4.75
N GLY A 77 -13.23 -2.95 -4.96
CA GLY A 77 -13.84 -1.63 -4.74
C GLY A 77 -13.57 -1.06 -3.35
N LYS A 78 -13.44 -1.93 -2.34
CA LYS A 78 -13.11 -1.57 -0.96
C LYS A 78 -11.77 -0.83 -0.81
N CYS A 79 -10.81 -1.03 -1.71
CA CYS A 79 -9.54 -0.30 -1.69
C CYS A 79 -9.78 1.21 -1.85
N PHE A 80 -10.61 1.60 -2.82
CA PHE A 80 -10.94 3.01 -3.07
C PHE A 80 -11.71 3.66 -1.93
N THR A 81 -12.51 2.88 -1.19
CA THR A 81 -13.28 3.39 -0.05
C THR A 81 -12.52 3.39 1.28
N THR A 82 -11.36 2.73 1.38
CA THR A 82 -10.60 2.61 2.64
C THR A 82 -9.21 3.26 2.63
N TRP A 83 -8.71 3.68 1.47
CA TRP A 83 -7.49 4.49 1.36
C TRP A 83 -7.85 5.97 1.45
N GLU A 84 -8.08 6.43 2.68
CA GLU A 84 -8.62 7.77 2.98
C GLU A 84 -7.71 8.89 2.51
N ALA A 85 -6.41 8.82 2.82
CA ALA A 85 -5.43 9.84 2.42
C ALA A 85 -5.22 9.95 0.91
N MET A 86 -5.54 8.90 0.14
CA MET A 86 -5.53 8.94 -1.33
C MET A 86 -6.76 9.65 -1.91
N ARG A 87 -7.88 9.65 -1.17
CA ARG A 87 -9.15 10.26 -1.61
C ARG A 87 -9.33 11.69 -1.15
N SER A 88 -8.61 12.13 -0.11
CA SER A 88 -8.80 13.45 0.48
C SER A 88 -8.44 14.55 -0.52
N ASP A 89 -9.41 15.42 -0.85
CA ASP A 89 -9.21 16.63 -1.65
C ASP A 89 -8.59 17.76 -0.80
N GLU A 90 -7.72 18.58 -1.40
CA GLU A 90 -6.93 19.63 -0.73
C GLU A 90 -7.74 20.79 -0.10
N ASN A 91 -9.07 20.82 -0.25
CA ASN A 91 -9.92 21.98 0.05
C ASN A 91 -10.47 22.10 1.48
N HIS A 92 -10.16 21.17 2.40
CA HIS A 92 -10.61 21.26 3.80
C HIS A 92 -9.44 21.20 4.77
N THR A 93 -8.95 22.37 5.23
CA THR A 93 -8.33 22.69 6.55
C THR A 93 -7.33 21.70 7.20
N ALA A 94 -6.88 20.67 6.49
CA ALA A 94 -5.98 19.62 6.93
C ALA A 94 -4.65 19.70 6.17
N SER A 95 -4.32 20.88 5.65
CA SER A 95 -3.05 21.23 4.99
C SER A 95 -1.81 20.88 5.83
N MET A 96 -1.97 20.62 7.13
CA MET A 96 -0.91 20.17 8.03
C MET A 96 -0.83 18.65 8.23
N VAL A 97 -1.74 17.84 7.67
CA VAL A 97 -1.64 16.37 7.68
C VAL A 97 -0.80 15.89 6.50
N ASN A 98 0.51 16.11 6.60
CA ASN A 98 1.48 15.08 6.24
C ASN A 98 1.45 14.52 4.80
N HIS A 99 1.52 15.35 3.76
CA HIS A 99 2.10 14.87 2.50
C HIS A 99 3.51 14.38 2.78
N ILE A 100 3.93 13.28 2.13
CA ILE A 100 5.35 12.88 2.19
C ILE A 100 6.19 14.06 1.72
N ARG A 101 7.11 14.47 2.59
CA ARG A 101 8.14 15.45 2.26
C ARG A 101 9.43 14.69 2.05
N PHE A 102 9.96 14.73 0.84
CA PHE A 102 11.34 14.32 0.60
C PHE A 102 12.23 15.52 0.96
N GLN A 103 13.12 15.34 1.93
CA GLN A 103 14.19 16.29 2.22
C GLN A 103 15.36 16.07 1.25
#